data_AF-A0A6L5XZZ6-F1
#
_entry.id   AF-A0A6L5XZZ6-F1
#
_cell.length_a   1.000
_cell.length_b   1.000
_cell.length_c   1.000
_cell.angle_alpha   90.00
_cell.angle_beta   90.00
_cell.angle_gamma   90.00
#
_symmetry.space_group_name_H-M   'P 1'
#
loop_
_entity.id
_entity.type
_entity.pdbx_description
1 polymer ?
#
loop_
_entity_poly.entity_id
_entity_poly.type
_entity_poly.pdbx_seq_one_letter_code
_entity_poly.pdbx_strand_id
1 'polypeptide(L)' 'HRKIDSNLHRAISKSKHHIYRSFNQWRTAILSSFGYDPLECPDCKHKMVFLELYYNHKRVSLEELYEKAMSKSRGKRSSA' A
#
# COMPACT_ATOMS: atom_id res chain seq x y z
N HIS A 1 5.93 -13.74 -5.66
CA HIS A 1 6.99 -14.45 -4.92
C HIS A 1 8.00 -15.06 -5.88
N ARG A 2 9.31 -14.82 -5.69
CA ARG A 2 10.33 -15.42 -6.57
C ARG A 2 10.36 -16.93 -6.31
N LYS A 3 10.62 -17.76 -7.32
CA LYS A 3 10.84 -19.21 -7.17
C LYS A 3 11.96 -19.55 -6.16
N ILE A 4 12.83 -18.60 -5.86
CA ILE A 4 13.89 -18.74 -4.86
C ILE A 4 13.30 -18.69 -3.45
N ASP A 5 12.23 -17.90 -3.25
CA ASP A 5 11.61 -17.68 -1.95
C ASP A 5 10.73 -18.86 -1.51
N SER A 6 10.29 -19.74 -2.44
CA SER A 6 9.48 -20.91 -2.09
C SER A 6 10.24 -21.97 -1.27
N ASN A 7 11.57 -21.91 -1.28
CA ASN A 7 12.42 -22.74 -0.45
C ASN A 7 12.80 -22.07 0.87
N LEU A 8 12.43 -20.79 1.07
CA LEU A 8 12.57 -20.16 2.38
C LEU A 8 11.46 -20.67 3.29
N HIS A 9 11.79 -21.62 4.17
CA HIS A 9 10.98 -21.84 5.36
C HIS A 9 10.86 -20.51 6.11
N ARG A 10 9.64 -20.15 6.55
CA ARG A 10 9.45 -18.99 7.42
C ARG A 10 10.30 -19.19 8.68
N ALA A 11 11.51 -18.62 8.68
CA ALA A 11 12.53 -18.81 9.71
C ALA A 11 12.23 -18.03 11.00
N ILE A 12 10.97 -17.59 11.16
CA ILE A 12 10.55 -16.81 12.31
C ILE A 12 9.89 -17.76 13.30
N SER A 13 10.60 -18.01 14.40
CA SER A 13 10.04 -18.75 15.54
C SER A 13 8.82 -18.02 16.11
N LYS A 14 7.79 -18.79 16.53
CA LYS A 14 6.57 -18.26 17.15
C LYS A 14 6.86 -17.32 18.32
N SER A 15 7.93 -17.54 19.09
CA SER A 15 8.31 -16.66 20.21
C SER A 15 8.72 -15.26 19.76
N LYS A 16 9.29 -15.12 18.56
CA LYS A 16 9.71 -13.83 18.00
C LYS A 16 8.55 -13.05 17.39
N HIS A 17 7.37 -13.65 17.21
CA HIS A 17 6.22 -12.99 16.59
C HIS A 17 5.79 -11.74 17.36
N HIS A 18 5.83 -11.73 18.70
CA HIS A 18 5.48 -10.54 19.49
C HIS A 18 6.39 -9.35 19.16
N ILE A 19 7.69 -9.60 19.00
CA ILE A 19 8.68 -8.57 18.68
C ILE A 19 8.45 -8.03 17.26
N TYR A 20 8.22 -8.91 16.28
CA TYR A 20 7.91 -8.48 14.91
C TYR A 20 6.55 -7.80 14.77
N ARG A 21 5.58 -8.13 15.64
CA ARG A 21 4.28 -7.47 15.73
C ARG A 21 4.31 -6.15 16.51
N SER A 22 5.43 -5.82 17.16
CA SER A 22 5.62 -4.52 17.81
C SER A 22 5.59 -3.38 16.78
N PHE A 23 5.03 -2.24 17.19
CA PHE A 23 4.85 -1.06 16.35
C PHE A 23 6.14 -0.55 15.69
N ASN A 24 7.32 -0.88 16.21
CA ASN A 24 8.59 -0.44 15.62
C ASN A 24 9.08 -1.29 14.45
N GLN A 25 8.47 -2.46 14.19
CA GLN A 25 8.88 -3.39 13.12
C GLN A 25 7.81 -3.60 12.05
N TRP A 26 6.77 -2.76 12.04
CA TRP A 26 5.61 -2.88 11.13
C TRP A 26 6.02 -3.01 9.65
N ARG A 27 7.02 -2.25 9.19
CA ARG A 27 7.54 -2.33 7.81
C ARG A 27 8.10 -3.71 7.48
N THR A 28 8.95 -4.26 8.34
CA THR A 28 9.55 -5.58 8.16
C THR A 28 8.48 -6.67 8.25
N ALA A 29 7.51 -6.52 9.14
CA ALA A 29 6.39 -7.46 9.29
C ALA A 29 5.50 -7.53 8.04
N ILE A 30 5.21 -6.38 7.41
CA ILE A 30 4.46 -6.32 6.15
C ILE A 30 5.26 -7.00 5.03
N LEU A 31 6.53 -6.64 4.84
CA LEU A 31 7.36 -7.26 3.78
C LEU A 31 7.52 -8.77 3.97
N SER A 32 7.65 -9.25 5.22
CA SER A 32 7.70 -10.68 5.50
C SER A 32 6.38 -11.40 5.24
N SER A 33 5.24 -10.71 5.34
CA SER A 33 3.92 -11.31 5.19
C SER A 33 3.44 -11.33 3.74
N PHE A 34 3.69 -10.24 3.01
CA PHE A 34 3.20 -10.01 1.66
C PHE A 34 4.29 -10.08 0.57
N GLY A 35 5.56 -10.16 0.96
CA GLY A 35 6.71 -10.20 0.05
C GLY A 35 7.30 -8.82 -0.22
N TYR A 36 8.11 -8.73 -1.29
CA TYR A 36 8.75 -7.48 -1.71
C TYR A 36 7.78 -6.57 -2.46
N ASP A 37 8.08 -5.27 -2.46
CA ASP A 37 7.36 -4.24 -3.21
C ASP A 37 7.55 -4.44 -4.74
N PRO A 38 6.49 -4.37 -5.59
CA PRO A 38 5.09 -4.13 -5.26
C PRO A 38 4.41 -5.32 -4.59
N LEU A 39 3.74 -5.04 -3.46
CA LEU A 39 2.97 -6.01 -2.71
C LEU A 39 1.79 -6.50 -3.55
N GLU A 40 1.47 -7.78 -3.46
CA GLU A 40 0.37 -8.38 -4.20
C GLU A 40 -0.61 -9.04 -3.23
N CYS A 41 -1.88 -8.65 -3.32
CA CYS A 41 -2.92 -9.31 -2.51
C CYS A 41 -3.04 -10.79 -2.93
N PRO A 42 -2.93 -11.76 -2.01
CA PRO A 42 -3.00 -13.17 -2.36
C PRO A 42 -4.36 -13.57 -2.95
N ASP A 43 -5.43 -12.89 -2.52
CA ASP A 43 -6.81 -13.20 -2.89
C ASP A 43 -7.23 -12.51 -4.20
N CYS A 44 -7.02 -11.20 -4.32
CA CYS A 44 -7.48 -10.42 -5.47
C CYS A 44 -6.38 -10.05 -6.49
N LYS A 45 -5.12 -10.45 -6.26
CA LYS A 45 -3.95 -10.17 -7.12
C LYS A 45 -3.69 -8.69 -7.40
N HIS A 46 -4.31 -7.80 -6.63
CA HIS A 46 -4.10 -6.37 -6.76
C HIS A 46 -2.68 -6.00 -6.32
N LYS A 47 -1.96 -5.27 -7.17
CA LYS A 47 -0.60 -4.78 -6.90
C LYS A 47 -0.66 -3.43 -6.21
N MET A 48 0.00 -3.32 -5.07
CA MET A 48 0.04 -2.14 -4.23
C MET A 48 1.49 -1.75 -3.98
N VAL A 49 1.81 -0.47 -4.14
CA VAL A 49 3.12 0.03 -3.74
C VAL A 49 3.10 0.26 -2.23
N PHE A 50 4.12 -0.22 -1.52
CA PHE A 50 4.20 -0.09 -0.06
C PHE A 50 4.06 1.37 0.42
N LEU A 51 4.67 2.31 -0.32
CA LEU A 51 4.56 3.75 -0.05
C LEU A 51 3.11 4.26 -0.13
N GLU A 52 2.32 3.75 -1.08
CA GLU A 52 0.93 4.16 -1.24
C GLU A 52 0.08 3.67 -0.06
N LEU A 53 0.33 2.46 0.45
CA LEU A 53 -0.31 1.94 1.65
C LEU A 53 0.03 2.78 2.89
N TYR A 54 1.31 3.11 3.09
CA TYR A 54 1.76 3.83 4.27
C TYR A 54 1.18 5.25 4.34
N TYR A 55 1.20 5.98 3.24
CA TYR A 55 0.66 7.33 3.18
C TYR A 55 -0.85 7.37 2.93
N ASN A 56 -1.52 6.22 2.88
CA ASN A 56 -2.91 6.09 2.45
C ASN A 56 -3.18 6.90 1.16
N HIS A 57 -2.25 6.78 0.21
CA HIS A 57 -2.23 7.57 -1.00
C HIS A 57 -3.40 7.17 -1.89
N LYS A 58 -4.40 8.05 -1.97
CA LYS A 58 -5.48 7.90 -2.94
C LYS A 58 -4.96 8.35 -4.30
N ARG A 59 -4.84 7.42 -5.25
CA ARG A 59 -4.52 7.77 -6.63
C ARG A 59 -5.65 8.63 -7.19
N VAL A 60 -5.34 9.90 -7.43
CA VAL A 60 -6.21 10.86 -8.10
C VAL A 60 -5.62 11.09 -9.48
N SER A 61 -6.42 11.06 -10.54
CA SER A 61 -5.89 11.34 -11.88
C SER A 61 -5.49 12.82 -11.98
N LEU A 62 -4.50 13.12 -12.83
CA LEU A 62 -4.13 14.52 -13.13
C LEU A 62 -5.32 15.29 -13.70
N GLU A 63 -6.14 14.63 -14.51
CA GLU A 63 -7.39 15.17 -15.05
C GLU A 63 -8.38 15.52 -13.93
N GLU A 64 -8.61 14.65 -12.97
CA GLU A 64 -9.49 14.92 -11.83
C GLU A 64 -8.96 16.08 -10.96
N LEU A 65 -7.65 16.14 -10.73
CA LEU A 65 -7.02 17.26 -10.03
C LEU A 65 -7.19 18.57 -10.80
N TYR A 66 -7.03 18.54 -12.11
CA TYR A 66 -7.23 19.68 -13.01
C TYR A 66 -8.69 20.15 -12.96
N GLU A 67 -9.65 19.26 -13.17
CA GLU A 67 -11.08 19.59 -13.14
C GLU A 67 -11.52 20.15 -11.78
N LYS A 68 -10.97 19.60 -10.68
CA LYS A 68 -11.23 20.12 -9.34
C LYS A 68 -10.65 21.51 -9.14
N ALA A 69 -9.46 21.79 -9.67
CA ALA A 69 -8.85 23.12 -9.64
C ALA A 69 -9.66 24.13 -10.48
N MET A 70 -10.06 23.74 -11.68
CA MET A 70 -10.89 24.55 -12.59
C MET A 70 -12.29 24.82 -12.02
N SER A 71 -12.90 23.83 -11.39
CA SER A 71 -14.21 24.00 -10.72
C SER A 71 -14.13 24.99 -9.55
N LYS A 72 -13.02 25.00 -8.81
CA LYS A 72 -12.79 25.97 -7.73
C LYS A 72 -12.54 27.38 -8.28
N SER A 73 -11.74 27.52 -9.34
CA SER A 73 -11.40 28.83 -9.91
C SER A 73 -12.58 29.48 -10.63
N ARG A 74 -13.44 28.69 -11.27
CA ARG A 74 -14.62 29.19 -12.00
C ARG A 74 -15.75 29.68 -11.09
N GLY A 75 -15.64 29.45 -9.77
CA GLY A 75 -16.68 29.74 -8.79
C GLY A 75 -17.92 28.86 -9.01
N LYS A 76 -18.64 28.51 -7.94
CA LYS A 76 -20.01 27.99 -8.10
C LYS A 76 -20.83 29.11 -8.75
N ARG A 77 -21.02 29.07 -10.07
CA ARG A 77 -22.17 29.73 -10.68
C ARG A 77 -23.38 28.95 -10.19
N SER A 78 -24.02 29.44 -9.14
CA SER A 78 -25.37 29.04 -8.80
C SER A 78 -26.19 29.15 -10.08
N SER A 79 -26.67 28.02 -10.59
CA SER A 79 -27.66 28.02 -11.67
C SER A 79 -28.88 28.75 -11.12
N ALA A 80 -29.19 29.89 -11.74
CA ALA A 80 -30.43 30.63 -11.52
C ALA A 80 -31.63 29.83 -12.01
#